data_AF-A0A9Q2ISE8-F1
#
_entry.id   AF-A0A9Q2ISE8-F1
#
_cell.length_a   1.000
_cell.length_b   1.000
_cell.length_c   1.000
_cell.angle_alpha   90.00
_cell.angle_beta   90.00
_cell.angle_gamma   90.00
#
_symmetry.space_group_name_H-M   'P 1'
#
loop_
_entity.id
_entity.type
_entity.pdbx_description
1 polymer ?
#
loop_
_entity_poly.entity_id
_entity_poly.type
_entity_poly.pdbx_seq_one_letter_code
_entity_poly.pdbx_strand_id
1 'polypeptide(L)'
;MAEVHHGRGYVYSIQYHIVWCVKYRHKLLCGQIDEDLQVLLRKIAEDKKITILEMESDKDHIHLLIDCKPQHYIPDVVKALKGVSARSLFKQHPELKKRLWGGHLWNPSYFVATVSENTEEQIRRYIQNQKQK
;
A
#
# COMPACT_ATOMS: atom_id res chain seq x y z
N MET A 1 23.28 7.55 -1.97
CA MET A 1 22.97 6.46 -2.93
C MET A 1 21.69 5.83 -2.44
N ALA A 2 20.79 5.47 -3.34
CA ALA A 2 19.53 4.88 -2.93
C ALA A 2 19.75 3.62 -2.09
N GLU A 3 18.94 3.43 -1.06
CA GLU A 3 19.00 2.22 -0.26
C GLU A 3 18.63 1.01 -1.14
N VAL A 4 19.49 -0.01 -1.15
CA VAL A 4 19.34 -1.22 -1.97
C VAL A 4 19.38 -2.48 -1.12
N HIS A 5 18.45 -3.38 -1.42
CA HIS A 5 18.30 -4.68 -0.77
C HIS A 5 18.98 -5.78 -1.59
N HIS A 6 19.41 -6.83 -0.90
CA HIS A 6 20.10 -7.98 -1.51
C HIS A 6 19.29 -9.26 -1.32
N GLY A 7 19.13 -10.02 -2.40
CA GLY A 7 18.55 -11.35 -2.40
C GLY A 7 19.43 -12.35 -3.13
N ARG A 8 18.97 -13.61 -3.22
CA ARG A 8 19.74 -14.67 -3.90
C ARG A 8 19.71 -14.43 -5.42
N GLY A 9 20.78 -13.82 -5.94
CA GLY A 9 20.95 -13.56 -7.37
C GLY A 9 20.31 -12.27 -7.87
N TYR A 10 19.96 -11.34 -6.97
CA TYR A 10 19.38 -10.05 -7.35
C TYR A 10 19.65 -8.97 -6.29
N VAL A 11 19.77 -7.73 -6.74
CA VAL A 11 19.83 -6.50 -5.92
C VAL A 11 18.66 -5.64 -6.38
N TYR A 12 17.93 -5.03 -5.44
CA TYR A 12 16.70 -4.32 -5.78
C TYR A 12 16.43 -3.14 -4.84
N SER A 13 15.71 -2.15 -5.36
CA SER A 13 15.07 -1.08 -4.59
C SER A 13 13.71 -0.87 -5.25
N ILE A 14 12.65 -1.36 -4.60
CA ILE A 14 11.30 -1.41 -5.20
C ILE A 14 10.31 -0.88 -4.17
N GLN A 15 9.84 0.33 -4.42
CA GLN A 15 8.83 0.97 -3.61
C GLN A 15 7.60 1.30 -4.46
N TYR A 16 6.43 1.19 -3.83
CA TYR A 16 5.16 1.57 -4.44
C TYR A 16 4.37 2.50 -3.54
N HIS A 17 3.81 3.56 -4.16
CA HIS A 17 2.74 4.34 -3.57
C HIS A 17 1.40 3.72 -3.96
N ILE A 18 0.62 3.28 -2.98
CA ILE A 18 -0.68 2.65 -3.16
C ILE A 18 -1.75 3.49 -2.47
N VAL A 19 -2.86 3.71 -3.16
CA VAL A 19 -4.02 4.41 -2.59
C VAL A 19 -5.30 3.64 -2.88
N TRP A 20 -6.19 3.55 -1.91
CA TRP A 20 -7.58 3.15 -2.17
C TRP A 20 -8.56 3.90 -1.27
N CYS A 21 -9.81 3.98 -1.73
CA CYS A 21 -10.88 4.68 -1.02
C CYS A 21 -11.86 3.71 -0.36
N VAL A 22 -12.55 4.20 0.66
CA VAL A 22 -13.80 3.64 1.16
C VAL A 22 -14.84 3.62 0.03
N LYS A 23 -15.71 2.62 0.02
CA LYS A 23 -16.81 2.51 -0.94
C LYS A 23 -17.67 3.78 -0.89
N TYR A 24 -17.99 4.33 -2.06
CA TYR A 24 -18.71 5.61 -2.23
C TYR A 24 -18.04 6.82 -1.57
N ARG A 25 -16.74 6.74 -1.23
CA ARG A 25 -15.99 7.80 -0.55
C ARG A 25 -16.64 8.25 0.75
N HIS A 26 -17.28 7.32 1.47
CA HIS A 26 -17.81 7.63 2.80
C HIS A 26 -16.67 7.96 3.77
N LYS A 27 -16.87 9.04 4.54
CA LYS A 27 -15.94 9.55 5.55
C LYS A 27 -16.02 8.72 6.83
N LEU A 28 -15.47 7.51 6.80
CA LEU A 28 -15.58 6.50 7.86
C LEU A 28 -14.23 6.16 8.53
N LEU A 29 -13.11 6.59 7.95
CA LEU A 29 -11.78 6.40 8.52
C LEU A 29 -11.51 7.54 9.51
N CYS A 30 -12.02 7.41 10.72
CA CYS A 30 -11.83 8.41 11.77
C CYS A 30 -11.86 7.78 13.16
N GLY A 31 -11.09 8.36 14.09
CA GLY A 31 -11.00 7.88 15.47
C GLY A 31 -10.57 6.40 15.51
N GLN A 32 -11.24 5.61 16.34
CA GLN A 32 -10.87 4.20 16.56
C GLN A 32 -10.87 3.34 15.29
N ILE A 33 -11.77 3.61 14.33
CA ILE A 33 -11.82 2.84 13.07
C ILE A 33 -10.52 3.02 12.28
N ASP A 34 -9.96 4.21 12.31
CA ASP A 34 -8.71 4.51 11.61
C ASP A 34 -7.50 3.89 12.31
N GLU A 35 -7.42 4.05 13.63
CA GLU A 35 -6.36 3.43 14.44
C GLU A 35 -6.31 1.91 14.24
N ASP A 36 -7.49 1.27 14.28
CA ASP A 36 -7.60 -0.18 14.08
C ASP A 36 -7.25 -0.59 12.65
N LEU A 37 -7.63 0.21 11.65
CA LEU A 37 -7.22 0.00 10.25
C LEU A 37 -5.70 -0.01 10.13
N GLN A 38 -5.03 1.00 10.71
CA GLN A 38 -3.58 1.13 10.62
C GLN A 38 -2.88 -0.07 11.29
N VAL A 39 -3.31 -0.47 12.49
CA VAL A 39 -2.78 -1.65 13.19
C VAL A 39 -2.99 -2.92 12.34
N LEU A 40 -4.18 -3.11 11.77
CA LEU A 40 -4.48 -4.25 10.91
C LEU A 40 -3.59 -4.29 9.67
N LEU A 41 -3.39 -3.16 8.99
CA LEU A 41 -2.58 -3.10 7.78
C LEU A 41 -1.12 -3.41 8.06
N ARG A 42 -0.56 -2.91 9.18
CA ARG A 42 0.81 -3.27 9.60
C ARG A 42 0.96 -4.76 9.82
N LYS A 43 0.00 -5.39 10.52
CA LYS A 43 -0.01 -6.83 10.74
C LYS A 43 -0.12 -7.63 9.43
N ILE A 44 -1.02 -7.23 8.53
CA ILE A 44 -1.18 -7.89 7.23
C ILE A 44 0.11 -7.76 6.39
N ALA A 45 0.76 -6.60 6.42
CA ALA A 45 2.02 -6.38 5.71
C ALA A 45 3.14 -7.26 6.27
N GLU A 46 3.26 -7.37 7.60
CA GLU A 46 4.20 -8.26 8.27
C GLU A 46 3.98 -9.73 7.87
N ASP A 47 2.74 -10.21 7.92
CA ASP A 47 2.36 -11.56 7.47
C ASP A 47 2.72 -11.81 6.00
N LYS A 48 2.66 -10.75 5.18
CA LYS A 48 3.04 -10.78 3.76
C LYS A 48 4.51 -10.49 3.50
N LYS A 49 5.32 -10.25 4.54
CA LYS A 49 6.75 -9.90 4.45
C LYS A 49 6.99 -8.64 3.60
N ILE A 50 6.09 -7.66 3.73
CA ILE A 50 6.13 -6.34 3.08
C ILE A 50 6.38 -5.31 4.17
N THR A 51 7.23 -4.34 3.89
CA THR A 51 7.50 -3.24 4.81
C THR A 51 6.62 -2.06 4.43
N ILE A 52 5.80 -1.56 5.36
CA ILE A 52 5.12 -0.27 5.21
C ILE A 52 6.09 0.80 5.72
N LEU A 53 6.63 1.61 4.81
CA LEU A 53 7.52 2.71 5.14
C LEU A 53 6.73 3.89 5.70
N GLU A 54 5.64 4.27 5.02
CA GLU A 54 4.73 5.33 5.45
C GLU A 54 3.28 4.88 5.23
N MET A 55 2.38 5.30 6.12
CA MET A 55 0.96 5.01 6.00
C MET A 55 0.15 6.10 6.67
N GLU A 56 -0.61 6.82 5.85
CA GLU A 56 -1.49 7.88 6.32
C GLU A 56 -2.86 7.74 5.68
N SER A 57 -3.89 7.94 6.47
CA SER A 57 -5.28 7.97 6.05
C SER A 57 -5.85 9.38 6.13
N ASP A 58 -6.79 9.64 5.25
CA ASP A 58 -7.76 10.70 5.41
C ASP A 58 -9.14 10.04 5.60
N LYS A 59 -10.17 10.85 5.83
CA LYS A 59 -11.50 10.39 6.23
C LYS A 59 -12.11 9.31 5.33
N ASP A 60 -11.78 9.28 4.04
CA ASP A 60 -12.38 8.39 3.06
C ASP A 60 -11.38 7.56 2.22
N HIS A 61 -10.08 7.67 2.46
CA HIS A 61 -9.05 6.96 1.70
C HIS A 61 -7.76 6.81 2.49
N ILE A 62 -6.90 5.89 2.05
CA ILE A 62 -5.63 5.60 2.70
C ILE A 62 -4.49 5.51 1.69
N HIS A 63 -3.35 6.08 2.07
CA HIS A 63 -2.09 6.10 1.34
C HIS A 63 -1.10 5.17 2.02
N LEU A 64 -0.43 4.32 1.24
CA LEU A 64 0.70 3.52 1.69
C LEU A 64 1.91 3.79 0.80
N LEU A 65 3.06 4.01 1.42
CA LEU A 65 4.36 3.79 0.78
C LEU A 65 4.88 2.44 1.28
N ILE A 66 5.01 1.47 0.37
CA ILE A 66 5.50 0.13 0.70
C ILE A 66 6.85 -0.14 0.05
N ASP A 67 7.72 -0.86 0.74
CA ASP A 67 8.90 -1.52 0.20
C ASP A 67 8.61 -3.02 0.06
N CYS A 68 8.91 -3.57 -1.11
CA CYS A 68 8.58 -4.95 -1.43
C CYS A 68 9.67 -5.65 -2.24
N LYS A 69 9.71 -6.98 -2.13
CA LYS A 69 10.58 -7.85 -2.91
C LYS A 69 10.08 -8.00 -4.36
N PRO A 70 10.97 -8.30 -5.32
CA PRO A 70 10.59 -8.58 -6.71
C PRO A 70 9.59 -9.73 -6.88
N GLN A 71 9.51 -10.63 -5.90
CA GLN A 71 8.58 -11.77 -5.90
C GLN A 71 7.16 -11.39 -5.44
N HIS A 72 6.95 -10.19 -4.91
CA HIS A 72 5.62 -9.74 -4.52
C HIS A 72 4.83 -9.25 -5.73
N TYR A 73 3.76 -9.98 -6.06
CA TYR A 73 2.82 -9.56 -7.10
C TYR A 73 1.82 -8.55 -6.54
N ILE A 74 1.85 -7.31 -7.04
CA ILE A 74 1.07 -6.19 -6.49
C ILE A 74 -0.43 -6.47 -6.35
N PRO A 75 -1.12 -7.09 -7.33
CA PRO A 75 -2.52 -7.45 -7.15
C PRO A 75 -2.78 -8.36 -5.95
N ASP A 76 -1.87 -9.29 -5.61
CA ASP A 76 -2.00 -10.14 -4.43
C ASP A 76 -1.78 -9.38 -3.13
N VAL A 77 -0.82 -8.44 -3.12
CA VAL A 77 -0.58 -7.53 -2.00
C VAL A 77 -1.82 -6.71 -1.71
N VAL A 78 -2.35 -6.03 -2.72
CA VAL A 78 -3.53 -5.17 -2.57
C VAL A 78 -4.76 -5.98 -2.19
N LYS A 79 -4.94 -7.18 -2.77
CA LYS A 79 -6.01 -8.11 -2.40
C LYS A 79 -5.95 -8.50 -0.92
N ALA A 80 -4.75 -8.80 -0.41
CA ALA A 80 -4.56 -9.13 0.99
C ALA A 80 -4.86 -7.94 1.91
N LEU A 81 -4.25 -6.79 1.63
CA LEU A 81 -4.43 -5.57 2.42
C LEU A 81 -5.89 -5.15 2.49
N LYS A 82 -6.57 -5.03 1.33
CA LYS A 82 -7.98 -4.60 1.27
C LYS A 82 -8.93 -5.68 1.79
N GLY A 83 -8.74 -6.93 1.39
CA GLY A 83 -9.67 -8.02 1.72
C GLY A 83 -9.67 -8.35 3.21
N VAL A 84 -8.48 -8.53 3.80
CA VAL A 84 -8.36 -8.90 5.21
C VAL A 84 -8.76 -7.73 6.12
N SER A 85 -8.33 -6.50 5.80
CA SER A 85 -8.74 -5.32 6.58
C SER A 85 -10.26 -5.11 6.55
N ALA A 86 -10.91 -5.23 5.39
CA ALA A 86 -12.36 -5.08 5.29
C ALA A 86 -13.11 -6.09 6.16
N ARG A 87 -12.70 -7.36 6.10
CA ARG A 87 -13.32 -8.42 6.90
C ARG A 87 -13.14 -8.17 8.40
N SER A 88 -11.93 -7.79 8.81
CA SER A 88 -11.62 -7.54 10.23
C SER A 88 -12.33 -6.31 10.76
N LEU A 89 -12.33 -5.19 10.01
CA LEU A 89 -13.03 -3.97 10.42
C LEU A 89 -14.54 -4.18 10.52
N PHE A 90 -15.17 -4.88 9.58
CA PHE A 90 -16.61 -5.20 9.71
C PHE A 90 -16.94 -6.07 10.92
N LYS A 91 -15.97 -6.83 11.44
CA LYS A 91 -16.14 -7.66 12.64
C LYS A 91 -15.94 -6.83 13.92
N GLN A 92 -14.95 -5.94 13.92
CA GLN A 92 -14.61 -5.09 15.08
C GLN A 92 -15.56 -3.90 15.23
N HIS A 93 -16.04 -3.36 14.10
CA HIS A 93 -16.90 -2.17 13.99
C HIS A 93 -18.20 -2.49 13.23
N PRO A 94 -19.15 -3.26 13.82
CA PRO A 94 -20.38 -3.66 13.15
C PRO A 94 -21.24 -2.48 12.65
N GLU A 95 -21.12 -1.31 13.27
CA GLU A 95 -21.81 -0.08 12.88
C GLU A 95 -21.45 0.41 11.48
N LEU A 96 -20.28 0.04 10.93
CA LEU A 96 -19.91 0.31 9.53
C LEU A 96 -20.95 -0.24 8.56
N LYS A 97 -21.61 -1.37 8.89
CA LYS A 97 -22.64 -1.99 8.05
C LYS A 97 -23.91 -1.15 7.92
N LYS A 98 -24.15 -0.21 8.85
CA LYS A 98 -25.28 0.73 8.74
C LYS A 98 -25.11 1.67 7.54
N ARG A 99 -23.86 2.06 7.23
CA ARG A 99 -23.52 2.91 6.07
C ARG A 99 -23.16 2.10 4.84
N LEU A 100 -22.65 0.88 5.02
CA LEU A 100 -22.14 0.01 3.96
C LEU A 100 -22.90 -1.34 3.93
N TRP A 101 -24.22 -1.27 3.77
CA TRP A 101 -25.11 -2.44 3.81
C TRP A 101 -24.82 -3.49 2.73
N GLY A 102 -24.20 -3.09 1.62
CA GLY A 102 -23.78 -3.99 0.54
C GLY A 102 -22.57 -4.87 0.87
N GLY A 103 -22.02 -4.80 2.09
CA GLY A 103 -20.92 -5.67 2.53
C GLY A 103 -19.55 -5.34 1.95
N HIS A 104 -19.41 -4.18 1.29
CA HIS A 104 -18.15 -3.73 0.70
C HIS A 104 -17.62 -2.51 1.44
N LEU A 105 -16.50 -2.68 2.16
CA LEU A 105 -15.83 -1.55 2.84
C LEU A 105 -15.13 -0.64 1.82
N TRP A 106 -14.40 -1.24 0.88
CA TRP A 106 -13.55 -0.51 -0.04
C TRP A 106 -14.20 -0.33 -1.42
N ASN A 107 -13.81 0.73 -2.11
CA ASN A 107 -13.98 0.82 -3.55
C ASN A 107 -13.25 -0.38 -4.21
N PRO A 108 -13.82 -1.05 -5.23
CA PRO A 108 -13.12 -2.13 -5.93
C PRO A 108 -11.76 -1.71 -6.50
N SER A 109 -11.62 -0.47 -6.98
CA SER A 109 -10.37 0.02 -7.58
C SER A 109 -9.30 0.38 -6.54
N TYR A 110 -8.06 0.52 -7.01
CA TYR A 110 -6.93 1.07 -6.28
C TYR A 110 -6.03 1.82 -7.28
N PHE A 111 -5.28 2.79 -6.76
CA PHE A 111 -4.19 3.46 -7.46
C PHE A 111 -2.87 2.82 -7.04
N VAL A 112 -1.92 2.73 -7.98
CA VAL A 112 -0.55 2.31 -7.71
C VAL A 112 0.42 3.07 -8.61
N ALA A 113 1.53 3.55 -8.03
CA ALA A 113 2.64 4.14 -8.75
C ALA A 113 3.98 3.64 -8.16
N THR A 114 4.98 3.49 -9.02
CA THR A 114 6.36 3.19 -8.57
C THR A 114 6.99 4.44 -7.95
N VAL A 115 7.74 4.26 -6.87
CA VAL A 115 8.52 5.31 -6.21
C VAL A 115 10.00 4.96 -6.29
N SER A 116 10.83 5.97 -6.57
CA SER A 116 12.28 5.88 -6.64
C SER A 116 12.87 7.13 -6.01
N GLU A 117 13.97 7.00 -5.28
CA GLU A 117 14.72 8.16 -4.75
C GLU A 117 15.26 9.05 -5.86
N ASN A 118 15.63 8.46 -7.00
CA ASN A 118 16.06 9.22 -8.17
C ASN A 118 14.88 9.45 -9.10
N THR A 119 14.79 10.65 -9.68
CA THR A 119 13.81 10.94 -10.72
C THR A 119 14.10 10.13 -11.98
N GLU A 120 13.08 9.94 -12.81
CA GLU A 120 13.24 9.25 -14.08
C GLU A 120 14.31 9.94 -14.96
N GLU A 121 14.35 11.27 -14.96
CA GLU A 121 15.34 12.05 -15.72
C GLU A 121 16.76 11.79 -15.22
N GLN A 122 16.97 11.71 -13.91
CA GLN A 122 18.28 11.40 -13.32
C GLN A 122 18.74 9.99 -13.74
N ILE A 123 17.84 9.02 -13.68
CA ILE A 123 18.13 7.62 -14.10
C ILE A 123 18.46 7.57 -15.60
N ARG A 124 17.68 8.25 -16.45
CA ARG A 124 17.93 8.31 -17.91
C ARG A 124 19.29 8.92 -18.23
N ARG A 125 19.62 10.05 -17.61
CA ARG A 125 20.93 10.71 -17.78
C ARG A 125 22.06 9.79 -17.32
N TYR A 126 21.90 9.13 -16.18
CA TYR A 126 22.88 8.16 -15.69
C TYR A 126 23.14 7.04 -16.70
N ILE A 127 22.08 6.41 -17.24
CA ILE A 127 22.19 5.33 -18.24
C ILE A 127 22.88 5.81 -19.52
N GLN A 128 22.53 6.98 -20.03
CA GLN A 128 23.12 7.53 -21.27
C GLN A 128 24.63 7.79 -21.13
N ASN A 129 25.08 8.22 -19.96
CA ASN A 129 26.47 8.55 -19.69
C ASN A 129 27.34 7.33 -19.35
N GLN A 130 26.76 6.14 -19.11
CA GLN A 130 27.51 4.91 -18.81
C GLN A 130 28.44 4.44 -19.94
N LYS A 131 28.10 4.72 -21.20
CA LYS A 131 28.92 4.33 -22.37
C LYS A 131 30.09 5.28 -22.67
N GLN A 132 30.12 6.45 -22.02
CA GLN A 132 31.16 7.46 -22.23
C GLN A 132 32.35 7.30 -21.26
N LYS A 133 32.37 6.22 -20.49
CA LYS A 133 33.50 5.80 -19.67
C LYS A 133 34.25 4.64 -20.30
#